data_AF-A0A519C6Q6-F1
#
_entry.id   AF-A0A519C6Q6-F1
#
_cell.length_a   1.000
_cell.length_b   1.000
_cell.length_c   1.000
_cell.angle_alpha   90.00
_cell.angle_beta   90.00
_cell.angle_gamma   90.00
#
_symmetry.space_group_name_H-M   'P 1'
#
loop_
_entity.id
_entity.type
_entity.pdbx_description
1 polymer ?
#
loop_
_entity_poly.entity_id
_entity_poly.type
_entity_poly.pdbx_seq_one_letter_code
_entity_poly.pdbx_strand_id
1 'polypeptide(L)'
;MTDTAPIYRLISHMKQHRSTMWLATLFSILNKIFDLAPPLLIGAAVDVVARQEESALSNYGYTDPKDQLILLSVLTVIIWFFESLFEYFYGVLWRNLAQTVQHELRLDAYSHIQELEMAWFSDQSKGELMSILNDDINQLERFLDKGANELLQVGTTVVVISAIFFYISPAIAIYSIIPIPVIIWGSFRFQSRIGPHYTEVRKEVGLLNALLSNNLSGISTIKSFTSEELEVERVRAASQAYREANRRAIRLSAAFVPLIRMAILVGFTATLLHGGFITLNGKMEIASYSVMIFMMQRLLWPLTRLGETFDLY
;
A
#
# COMPACT_ATOMS: atom_id res chain seq x y z
N MET A 1 -19.80 -11.95 23.29
CA MET A 1 -18.53 -11.61 22.63
C MET A 1 -18.74 -10.27 21.95
N THR A 2 -18.10 -9.20 22.39
CA THR A 2 -18.21 -7.91 21.71
C THR A 2 -17.48 -7.99 20.38
N ASP A 3 -18.22 -7.81 19.27
CA ASP A 3 -17.71 -7.71 17.90
C ASP A 3 -16.91 -6.40 17.72
N THR A 4 -15.82 -6.28 18.47
CA THR A 4 -14.79 -5.28 18.18
C THR A 4 -14.06 -5.74 16.93
N ALA A 5 -14.01 -4.90 15.90
CA ALA A 5 -13.31 -5.23 14.66
C ALA A 5 -11.86 -5.71 14.97
N PRO A 6 -11.32 -6.68 14.22
CA PRO A 6 -10.01 -7.32 14.52
C PRO A 6 -8.86 -6.32 14.75
N ILE A 7 -8.87 -5.20 14.03
CA ILE A 7 -7.93 -4.08 14.20
C ILE A 7 -7.93 -3.52 15.63
N TYR A 8 -9.09 -3.39 16.27
CA TYR A 8 -9.15 -2.88 17.65
C TYR A 8 -8.50 -3.84 18.64
N ARG A 9 -8.60 -5.16 18.39
CA ARG A 9 -7.92 -6.16 19.23
C ARG A 9 -6.41 -6.09 19.06
N LEU A 10 -5.93 -5.94 17.82
CA LEU A 10 -4.51 -5.74 17.54
C LEU A 10 -3.98 -4.46 18.20
N ILE A 11 -4.68 -3.33 18.07
CA ILE A 11 -4.32 -2.06 18.73
C ILE A 11 -4.34 -2.21 20.25
N SER A 12 -5.29 -2.96 20.79
CA SER A 12 -5.36 -3.21 22.25
C SER A 12 -4.18 -4.03 22.76
N HIS A 13 -3.70 -4.98 21.96
CA HIS A 13 -2.51 -5.80 22.26
C HIS A 13 -1.24 -4.94 22.21
N MET A 14 -1.15 -4.01 21.25
CA MET A 14 -0.04 -3.07 21.11
C MET A 14 -0.06 -1.90 22.11
N LYS A 15 -0.96 -1.88 23.12
CA LYS A 15 -1.05 -0.76 24.07
C LYS A 15 0.25 -0.48 24.81
N GLN A 16 1.05 -1.51 25.07
CA GLN A 16 2.35 -1.39 25.73
C GLN A 16 3.38 -0.66 24.83
N HIS A 17 3.21 -0.76 23.51
CA HIS A 17 4.08 -0.14 22.49
C HIS A 17 3.50 1.15 21.89
N ARG A 18 2.51 1.76 22.55
CA ARG A 18 1.80 2.96 22.06
C ARG A 18 2.72 4.14 21.76
N SER A 19 3.82 4.30 22.50
CA SER A 19 4.80 5.37 22.29
C SER A 19 5.57 5.17 20.99
N THR A 20 6.03 3.94 20.74
CA THR A 20 6.73 3.55 19.51
C THR A 20 5.81 3.73 18.30
N MET A 21 4.55 3.28 18.42
CA MET A 21 3.55 3.46 17.36
C MET A 21 3.29 4.94 17.07
N TRP A 22 3.10 5.78 18.10
CA TRP A 22 2.90 7.22 17.93
C TRP A 22 4.10 7.91 17.28
N LEU A 23 5.33 7.58 17.70
CA LEU A 23 6.56 8.11 17.11
C LEU A 23 6.71 7.67 15.65
N ALA A 24 6.41 6.40 15.35
CA ALA A 24 6.45 5.86 13.99
C ALA A 24 5.46 6.60 13.10
N THR A 25 4.20 6.76 13.55
CA THR A 25 3.17 7.52 12.83
C THR A 25 3.58 8.98 12.62
N LEU A 26 4.13 9.64 13.65
CA LEU A 26 4.60 11.01 13.54
C LEU A 26 5.69 11.15 12.47
N PHE A 27 6.71 10.29 12.49
CA PHE A 27 7.78 10.32 11.49
C PHE A 27 7.29 9.93 10.10
N SER A 28 6.31 9.02 9.97
CA SER A 28 5.65 8.73 8.68
C SER A 28 4.94 9.97 8.11
N ILE A 29 4.22 10.72 8.95
CA ILE A 29 3.53 11.96 8.54
C ILE A 29 4.55 13.04 8.17
N LEU A 30 5.57 13.25 9.00
CA LEU A 30 6.64 14.22 8.73
C LEU A 30 7.36 13.89 7.43
N ASN A 31 7.82 12.64 7.26
CA ASN A 31 8.40 12.18 6.01
C ASN A 31 7.49 12.52 4.82
N LYS A 32 6.18 12.20 4.91
CA LYS A 32 5.26 12.48 3.80
C LYS A 32 5.13 13.98 3.51
N ILE A 33 5.12 14.84 4.52
CA ILE A 33 5.10 16.30 4.30
C ILE A 33 6.33 16.77 3.52
N PHE A 34 7.52 16.29 3.89
CA PHE A 34 8.76 16.62 3.18
C PHE A 34 8.81 16.00 1.78
N ASP A 35 8.35 14.76 1.62
CA ASP A 35 8.20 14.09 0.32
C ASP A 35 7.28 14.89 -0.63
N LEU A 36 6.24 15.55 -0.10
CA LEU A 36 5.32 16.37 -0.88
C LEU A 36 5.84 17.79 -1.20
N ALA A 37 6.95 18.24 -0.62
CA ALA A 37 7.45 19.60 -0.84
C ALA A 37 8.10 19.88 -2.23
N PRO A 38 8.80 18.93 -2.90
CA PRO A 38 9.49 19.21 -4.16
C PRO A 38 8.63 19.82 -5.28
N PRO A 39 7.37 19.39 -5.53
CA PRO A 39 6.50 20.07 -6.49
C PRO A 39 6.25 21.55 -6.19
N LEU A 40 6.17 21.94 -4.90
CA LEU A 40 6.03 23.35 -4.51
C LEU A 40 7.30 24.14 -4.86
N LEU A 41 8.47 23.55 -4.66
CA LEU A 41 9.75 24.15 -5.05
C LEU A 41 9.88 24.28 -6.57
N ILE A 42 9.43 23.28 -7.33
CA ILE A 42 9.37 23.36 -8.81
C ILE A 42 8.46 24.51 -9.23
N GLY A 43 7.28 24.64 -8.60
CA GLY A 43 6.39 25.78 -8.84
C GLY A 43 7.06 27.13 -8.57
N ALA A 44 7.75 27.25 -7.43
CA ALA A 44 8.51 28.44 -7.09
C ALA A 44 9.63 28.71 -8.11
N ALA A 45 10.39 27.69 -8.52
CA ALA A 45 11.44 27.83 -9.54
C ALA A 45 10.87 28.27 -10.90
N VAL A 46 9.70 27.76 -11.28
CA VAL A 46 8.98 28.21 -12.48
C VAL A 46 8.59 29.68 -12.35
N ASP A 47 8.10 30.13 -11.18
CA ASP A 47 7.79 31.54 -10.92
C ASP A 47 9.03 32.44 -11.07
N VAL A 48 10.16 32.04 -10.46
CA VAL A 48 11.45 32.76 -10.56
C VAL A 48 11.90 32.89 -12.02
N VAL A 49 11.85 31.80 -12.79
CA VAL A 49 12.30 31.81 -14.19
C VAL A 49 11.34 32.60 -15.10
N ALA A 50 10.04 32.53 -14.84
CA ALA A 50 9.02 33.18 -15.66
C ALA A 50 8.88 34.68 -15.38
N ARG A 51 8.99 35.11 -14.11
CA ARG A 51 8.75 36.49 -13.68
C ARG A 51 10.01 37.26 -13.27
N GLN A 52 11.16 36.59 -13.12
CA GLN A 52 12.44 37.19 -12.76
C GLN A 52 12.34 38.11 -11.54
N GLU A 53 12.50 39.43 -11.71
CA GLU A 53 12.50 40.42 -10.63
C GLU A 53 11.11 40.65 -10.00
N GLU A 54 10.02 40.21 -10.66
CA GLU A 54 8.64 40.28 -10.16
C GLU A 54 8.17 38.97 -9.51
N SER A 55 9.08 38.04 -9.21
CA SER A 55 8.72 36.78 -8.55
C SER A 55 8.23 36.99 -7.11
N ALA A 56 7.44 36.06 -6.59
CA ALA A 56 6.95 36.14 -5.21
C ALA A 56 8.07 36.21 -4.15
N LEU A 57 9.27 35.71 -4.48
CA LEU A 57 10.47 35.73 -3.65
C LEU A 57 11.19 37.10 -3.65
N SER A 58 10.95 37.96 -4.63
CA SER A 58 11.53 39.32 -4.65
C SER A 58 10.94 40.21 -3.56
N ASN A 59 9.65 40.00 -3.24
CA ASN A 59 8.96 40.67 -2.12
C ASN A 59 9.56 40.34 -0.74
N TYR A 60 10.34 39.26 -0.63
CA TYR A 60 11.05 38.88 0.59
C TYR A 60 12.52 39.36 0.62
N GLY A 61 12.94 40.17 -0.36
CA GLY A 61 14.25 40.83 -0.38
C GLY A 61 15.34 40.16 -1.23
N TYR A 62 15.00 39.11 -1.98
CA TYR A 62 15.91 38.47 -2.94
C TYR A 62 15.64 38.99 -4.34
N THR A 63 16.34 40.00 -4.81
CA THR A 63 16.04 40.61 -6.13
C THR A 63 16.70 39.89 -7.31
N ASP A 64 17.84 39.22 -7.10
CA ASP A 64 18.52 38.47 -8.18
C ASP A 64 17.89 37.07 -8.35
N PRO A 65 17.37 36.72 -9.55
CA PRO A 65 16.86 35.38 -9.84
C PRO A 65 17.87 34.26 -9.59
N LYS A 66 19.18 34.51 -9.71
CA LYS A 66 20.22 33.51 -9.43
C LYS A 66 20.27 33.16 -7.94
N ASP A 67 20.19 34.16 -7.08
CA ASP A 67 20.19 33.97 -5.63
C ASP A 67 18.93 33.22 -5.18
N GLN A 68 17.78 33.53 -5.80
CA GLN A 68 16.54 32.80 -5.56
C GLN A 68 16.66 31.31 -5.95
N LEU A 69 17.29 31.00 -7.10
CA LEU A 69 17.51 29.61 -7.51
C LEU A 69 18.50 28.87 -6.60
N ILE A 70 19.56 29.54 -6.13
CA ILE A 70 20.51 28.97 -5.16
C ILE A 70 19.77 28.66 -3.85
N LEU A 71 18.94 29.57 -3.36
CA LEU A 71 18.13 29.37 -2.16
C LEU A 71 17.18 28.17 -2.31
N LEU A 72 16.45 28.08 -3.43
CA LEU A 72 15.57 26.95 -3.72
C LEU A 72 16.33 25.62 -3.83
N SER A 73 17.55 25.64 -4.37
CA SER A 73 18.42 24.45 -4.46
C SER A 73 18.88 23.99 -3.07
N VAL A 74 19.33 24.91 -2.22
CA VAL A 74 19.68 24.61 -0.82
C VAL A 74 18.47 24.08 -0.06
N LEU A 75 17.31 24.70 -0.23
CA LEU A 75 16.07 24.25 0.40
C LEU A 75 15.66 22.86 -0.08
N THR A 76 15.87 22.54 -1.36
CA THR A 76 15.64 21.20 -1.92
C THR A 76 16.51 20.15 -1.22
N VAL A 77 17.81 20.44 -1.05
CA VAL A 77 18.75 19.55 -0.35
C VAL A 77 18.32 19.34 1.10
N ILE A 78 17.92 20.41 1.80
CA ILE A 78 17.42 20.32 3.18
C ILE A 78 16.16 19.44 3.25
N ILE A 79 15.22 19.64 2.32
CA ILE A 79 13.98 18.85 2.27
C ILE A 79 14.28 17.37 2.06
N TRP A 80 15.15 17.02 1.11
CA TRP A 80 15.55 15.63 0.85
C TRP A 80 16.28 15.02 2.05
N PHE A 81 17.13 15.79 2.72
CA PHE A 81 17.80 15.33 3.93
C PHE A 81 16.79 14.97 5.03
N PHE A 82 15.82 15.84 5.32
CA PHE A 82 14.80 15.57 6.33
C PHE A 82 13.82 14.47 5.92
N GLU A 83 13.45 14.42 4.65
CA GLU A 83 12.65 13.34 4.08
C GLU A 83 13.31 11.99 4.32
N SER A 84 14.58 11.83 3.91
CA SER A 84 15.38 10.63 4.12
C SER A 84 15.62 10.32 5.61
N LEU A 85 15.82 11.34 6.45
CA LEU A 85 16.03 11.18 7.88
C LEU A 85 14.78 10.61 8.57
N PHE A 86 13.61 11.18 8.27
CA PHE A 86 12.34 10.68 8.81
C PHE A 86 11.97 9.32 8.24
N GLU A 87 12.36 9.03 6.99
CA GLU A 87 12.24 7.69 6.41
C GLU A 87 12.99 6.65 7.20
N TYR A 88 14.25 6.92 7.51
CA TYR A 88 15.04 6.05 8.36
C TYR A 88 14.38 5.83 9.72
N PHE A 89 13.94 6.91 10.39
CA PHE A 89 13.34 6.79 11.72
C PHE A 89 12.02 6.02 11.72
N TYR A 90 11.06 6.35 10.83
CA TYR A 90 9.81 5.59 10.79
C TYR A 90 10.07 4.14 10.40
N GLY A 91 11.03 3.88 9.50
CA GLY A 91 11.37 2.53 9.05
C GLY A 91 11.93 1.67 10.17
N VAL A 92 12.84 2.22 10.98
CA VAL A 92 13.38 1.54 12.17
C VAL A 92 12.28 1.27 13.19
N LEU A 93 11.38 2.22 13.44
CA LEU A 93 10.33 2.07 14.44
C LEU A 93 9.25 1.05 14.02
N TRP A 94 8.73 1.14 12.80
CA TRP A 94 7.72 0.21 12.28
C TRP A 94 8.25 -1.22 12.21
N ARG A 95 9.47 -1.42 11.71
CA ARG A 95 10.09 -2.76 11.61
C ARG A 95 10.32 -3.41 12.96
N ASN A 96 10.91 -2.69 13.91
CA ASN A 96 11.14 -3.24 15.24
C ASN A 96 9.84 -3.48 16.01
N LEU A 97 8.85 -2.59 15.83
CA LEU A 97 7.51 -2.79 16.38
C LEU A 97 6.87 -4.07 15.82
N ALA A 98 6.90 -4.26 14.50
CA ALA A 98 6.35 -5.43 13.83
C ALA A 98 6.98 -6.72 14.34
N GLN A 99 8.32 -6.77 14.45
CA GLN A 99 9.06 -7.92 14.98
C GLN A 99 8.76 -8.19 16.46
N THR A 100 8.65 -7.15 17.28
CA THR A 100 8.31 -7.27 18.71
C THR A 100 6.90 -7.85 18.87
N VAL A 101 5.92 -7.30 18.16
CA VAL A 101 4.53 -7.78 18.18
C VAL A 101 4.42 -9.20 17.63
N GLN A 102 5.17 -9.54 16.58
CA GLN A 102 5.25 -10.90 16.05
C GLN A 102 5.75 -11.90 17.10
N HIS A 103 6.79 -11.52 17.85
CA HIS A 103 7.35 -12.35 18.92
C HIS A 103 6.34 -12.55 20.06
N GLU A 104 5.74 -11.47 20.55
CA GLU A 104 4.74 -11.49 21.63
C GLU A 104 3.52 -12.33 21.24
N LEU A 105 2.94 -12.09 20.05
CA LEU A 105 1.80 -12.85 19.56
C LEU A 105 2.11 -14.34 19.44
N ARG A 106 3.33 -14.71 19.03
CA ARG A 106 3.73 -16.12 18.92
C ARG A 106 3.84 -16.79 20.28
N LEU A 107 4.44 -16.11 21.26
CA LEU A 107 4.53 -16.63 22.62
C LEU A 107 3.17 -16.74 23.28
N ASP A 108 2.31 -15.74 23.13
CA ASP A 108 0.97 -15.72 23.72
C ASP A 108 0.08 -16.78 23.09
N ALA A 109 0.09 -16.91 21.76
CA ALA A 109 -0.66 -17.95 21.06
C ALA A 109 -0.18 -19.35 21.47
N TYR A 110 1.12 -19.57 21.55
CA TYR A 110 1.68 -20.86 21.94
C TYR A 110 1.40 -21.20 23.41
N SER A 111 1.48 -20.22 24.30
CA SER A 111 1.15 -20.38 25.72
C SER A 111 -0.32 -20.73 25.89
N HIS A 112 -1.21 -20.01 25.19
CA HIS A 112 -2.63 -20.30 25.21
C HIS A 112 -2.96 -21.70 24.68
N ILE A 113 -2.33 -22.13 23.58
CA ILE A 113 -2.52 -23.49 23.04
C ILE A 113 -2.17 -24.54 24.09
N GLN A 114 -1.11 -24.37 24.88
CA GLN A 114 -0.72 -25.33 25.92
C GLN A 114 -1.73 -25.47 27.06
N GLU A 115 -2.55 -24.44 27.31
CA GLU A 115 -3.59 -24.44 28.34
C GLU A 115 -4.91 -25.10 27.89
N LEU A 116 -5.05 -25.39 26.59
CA LEU A 116 -6.26 -25.99 26.04
C LEU A 116 -6.39 -27.47 26.45
N GLU A 117 -7.64 -27.90 26.62
CA GLU A 117 -7.95 -29.28 26.98
C GLU A 117 -7.58 -30.26 25.85
N MET A 118 -7.17 -31.48 26.21
CA MET A 118 -6.84 -32.55 25.25
C MET A 118 -7.97 -32.82 24.24
N ALA A 119 -9.23 -32.65 24.64
CA ALA A 119 -10.39 -32.82 23.75
C ALA A 119 -10.41 -31.79 22.60
N TRP A 120 -9.87 -30.59 22.80
CA TRP A 120 -9.76 -29.60 21.74
C TRP A 120 -8.75 -30.03 20.67
N PHE A 121 -7.66 -30.70 21.09
CA PHE A 121 -6.63 -31.19 20.18
C PHE A 121 -7.07 -32.39 19.34
N SER A 122 -8.09 -33.15 19.73
CA SER A 122 -8.59 -34.25 18.89
C SER A 122 -9.34 -33.77 17.66
N ASP A 123 -9.86 -32.54 17.70
CA ASP A 123 -10.61 -31.95 16.58
C ASP A 123 -9.72 -31.12 15.65
N GLN A 124 -8.51 -30.72 16.10
CA GLN A 124 -7.63 -29.81 15.36
C GLN A 124 -6.42 -30.49 14.74
N SER A 125 -6.15 -30.16 13.47
CA SER A 125 -4.98 -30.69 12.77
C SER A 125 -3.70 -29.98 13.23
N LYS A 126 -2.60 -30.73 13.36
CA LYS A 126 -1.27 -30.15 13.63
C LYS A 126 -0.87 -29.10 12.58
N GLY A 127 -1.28 -29.30 11.33
CA GLY A 127 -1.00 -28.37 10.23
C GLY A 127 -1.71 -27.02 10.41
N GLU A 128 -2.95 -27.03 10.86
CA GLU A 128 -3.74 -25.82 11.13
C GLU A 128 -3.13 -24.99 12.27
N LEU A 129 -2.73 -25.64 13.35
CA LEU A 129 -2.01 -24.98 14.45
C LEU A 129 -0.69 -24.34 13.98
N MET A 130 0.06 -25.05 13.15
CA MET A 130 1.31 -24.53 12.58
C MET A 130 1.07 -23.36 11.61
N SER A 131 -0.03 -23.39 10.86
CA SER A 131 -0.45 -22.27 9.99
C SER A 131 -0.73 -21.02 10.81
N ILE A 132 -1.44 -21.14 11.94
CA ILE A 132 -1.74 -20.01 12.82
C ILE A 132 -0.45 -19.43 13.43
N LEU A 133 0.40 -20.30 14.00
CA LEU A 133 1.62 -19.88 14.71
C LEU A 133 2.72 -19.29 13.80
N ASN A 134 2.67 -19.62 12.51
CA ASN A 134 3.62 -19.10 11.53
C ASN A 134 2.96 -18.14 10.55
N ASP A 135 2.08 -18.62 9.68
CA ASP A 135 1.62 -17.87 8.51
C ASP A 135 0.76 -16.67 8.90
N ASP A 136 -0.21 -16.84 9.78
CA ASP A 136 -1.12 -15.77 10.22
C ASP A 136 -0.36 -14.70 11.02
N ILE A 137 0.52 -15.13 11.95
CA ILE A 137 1.37 -14.23 12.72
C ILE A 137 2.35 -13.48 11.81
N ASN A 138 2.93 -14.15 10.81
CA ASN A 138 3.80 -13.51 9.82
C ASN A 138 3.02 -12.53 8.93
N GLN A 139 1.74 -12.79 8.65
CA GLN A 139 0.90 -11.85 7.90
C GLN A 139 0.64 -10.56 8.70
N LEU A 140 0.33 -10.69 10.00
CA LEU A 140 0.20 -9.54 10.89
C LEU A 140 1.50 -8.72 10.97
N GLU A 141 2.66 -9.39 11.02
CA GLU A 141 3.96 -8.73 10.98
C GLU A 141 4.15 -7.93 9.68
N ARG A 142 3.90 -8.53 8.52
CA ARG A 142 4.03 -7.84 7.22
C ARG A 142 3.10 -6.63 7.12
N PHE A 143 1.89 -6.74 7.67
CA PHE A 143 0.95 -5.63 7.75
C PHE A 143 1.51 -4.49 8.61
N LEU A 144 2.08 -4.78 9.78
CA LEU A 144 2.68 -3.75 10.64
C LEU A 144 3.98 -3.16 10.07
N ASP A 145 4.84 -3.97 9.43
CA ASP A 145 6.09 -3.52 8.80
C ASP A 145 5.82 -2.54 7.64
N LYS A 146 4.89 -2.90 6.75
CA LYS A 146 4.67 -2.16 5.48
C LYS A 146 3.28 -1.58 5.35
N GLY A 147 2.26 -2.42 5.53
CA GLY A 147 0.86 -2.05 5.23
C GLY A 147 0.37 -0.85 6.05
N ALA A 148 0.68 -0.81 7.34
CA ALA A 148 0.28 0.26 8.24
C ALA A 148 0.88 1.61 7.81
N ASN A 149 2.19 1.65 7.52
CA ASN A 149 2.86 2.85 7.05
C ASN A 149 2.36 3.27 5.66
N GLU A 150 2.11 2.33 4.75
CA GLU A 150 1.57 2.63 3.41
C GLU A 150 0.19 3.28 3.49
N LEU A 151 -0.73 2.75 4.32
CA LEU A 151 -2.04 3.34 4.55
C LEU A 151 -1.94 4.76 5.14
N LEU A 152 -1.02 4.96 6.11
CA LEU A 152 -0.77 6.28 6.68
C LEU A 152 -0.23 7.27 5.64
N GLN A 153 0.71 6.83 4.79
CA GLN A 153 1.28 7.65 3.73
C GLN A 153 0.23 8.04 2.69
N VAL A 154 -0.61 7.10 2.24
CA VAL A 154 -1.71 7.39 1.30
C VAL A 154 -2.72 8.34 1.93
N GLY A 155 -3.15 8.09 3.16
CA GLY A 155 -4.07 8.97 3.89
C GLY A 155 -3.54 10.39 4.04
N THR A 156 -2.27 10.52 4.47
CA THR A 156 -1.59 11.82 4.61
C THR A 156 -1.48 12.53 3.26
N THR A 157 -1.15 11.80 2.20
CA THR A 157 -1.09 12.35 0.83
C THR A 157 -2.42 12.94 0.40
N VAL A 158 -3.51 12.18 0.59
CA VAL A 158 -4.86 12.62 0.24
C VAL A 158 -5.23 13.88 1.03
N VAL A 159 -5.01 13.90 2.34
CA VAL A 159 -5.35 15.04 3.20
C VAL A 159 -4.55 16.29 2.84
N VAL A 160 -3.22 16.17 2.75
CA VAL A 160 -2.31 17.31 2.51
C VAL A 160 -2.53 17.90 1.12
N ILE A 161 -2.56 17.07 0.07
CA ILE A 161 -2.74 17.58 -1.29
C ILE A 161 -4.15 18.14 -1.49
N SER A 162 -5.18 17.51 -0.93
CA SER A 162 -6.54 18.06 -1.01
C SER A 162 -6.60 19.44 -0.35
N ALA A 163 -5.98 19.63 0.83
CA ALA A 163 -5.93 20.92 1.50
C ALA A 163 -5.21 21.99 0.64
N ILE A 164 -4.08 21.65 0.03
CA ILE A 164 -3.35 22.53 -0.90
C ILE A 164 -4.23 22.91 -2.10
N PHE A 165 -4.93 21.95 -2.69
CA PHE A 165 -5.79 22.21 -3.85
C PHE A 165 -7.01 23.06 -3.49
N PHE A 166 -7.63 22.85 -2.33
CA PHE A 166 -8.72 23.71 -1.86
C PHE A 166 -8.25 25.14 -1.63
N TYR A 167 -7.02 25.33 -1.16
CA TYR A 167 -6.41 26.64 -1.01
C TYR A 167 -6.15 27.34 -2.35
N ILE A 168 -5.66 26.61 -3.36
CA ILE A 168 -5.39 27.16 -4.69
C ILE A 168 -6.70 27.45 -5.46
N SER A 169 -7.60 26.46 -5.55
CA SER A 169 -8.87 26.59 -6.26
C SER A 169 -9.82 25.46 -5.87
N PRO A 170 -10.98 25.78 -5.23
CA PRO A 170 -11.97 24.77 -4.88
C PRO A 170 -12.49 23.95 -6.06
N ALA A 171 -12.60 24.55 -7.26
CA ALA A 171 -13.04 23.84 -8.46
C ALA A 171 -12.07 22.71 -8.83
N ILE A 172 -10.76 23.00 -8.79
CA ILE A 172 -9.70 22.04 -9.11
C ILE A 172 -9.63 20.93 -8.07
N ALA A 173 -9.78 21.28 -6.79
CA ALA A 173 -9.83 20.31 -5.69
C ALA A 173 -10.92 19.26 -5.89
N ILE A 174 -12.11 19.67 -6.35
CA ILE A 174 -13.21 18.75 -6.62
C ILE A 174 -12.84 17.78 -7.74
N TYR A 175 -12.30 18.27 -8.87
CA TYR A 175 -11.91 17.40 -10.00
C TYR A 175 -10.81 16.41 -9.67
N SER A 176 -9.91 16.78 -8.77
CA SER A 176 -8.79 15.94 -8.35
C SER A 176 -9.18 14.89 -7.28
N ILE A 177 -10.21 15.17 -6.49
CA ILE A 177 -10.75 14.23 -5.49
C ILE A 177 -11.72 13.22 -6.13
N ILE A 178 -12.51 13.59 -7.13
CA ILE A 178 -13.50 12.70 -7.79
C ILE A 178 -12.94 11.31 -8.20
N PRO A 179 -11.74 11.20 -8.79
CA PRO A 179 -11.15 9.90 -9.11
C PRO A 179 -10.94 9.01 -7.88
N ILE A 180 -10.71 9.58 -6.70
CA ILE A 180 -10.35 8.83 -5.49
C ILE A 180 -11.50 7.90 -5.03
N PRO A 181 -12.74 8.37 -4.80
CA PRO A 181 -13.87 7.48 -4.49
C PRO A 181 -14.11 6.42 -5.57
N VAL A 182 -13.93 6.78 -6.86
CA VAL A 182 -14.11 5.84 -7.98
C VAL A 182 -13.07 4.72 -7.92
N ILE A 183 -11.80 5.05 -7.67
CA ILE A 183 -10.72 4.08 -7.53
C ILE A 183 -10.93 3.20 -6.30
N ILE A 184 -11.30 3.78 -5.15
CA ILE A 184 -11.57 3.05 -3.91
C ILE A 184 -12.75 2.08 -4.11
N TRP A 185 -13.86 2.57 -4.65
CA TRP A 185 -15.04 1.75 -4.92
C TRP A 185 -14.74 0.64 -5.94
N GLY A 186 -14.03 0.98 -7.02
CA GLY A 186 -13.58 0.02 -8.02
C GLY A 186 -12.68 -1.05 -7.42
N SER A 187 -11.81 -0.67 -6.48
CA SER A 187 -10.92 -1.60 -5.78
C SER A 187 -11.67 -2.58 -4.90
N PHE A 188 -12.62 -2.11 -4.08
CA PHE A 188 -13.46 -3.00 -3.28
C PHE A 188 -14.31 -3.94 -4.15
N ARG A 189 -14.87 -3.42 -5.24
CA ARG A 189 -15.68 -4.22 -6.18
C ARG A 189 -14.84 -5.28 -6.88
N PHE A 190 -13.60 -4.95 -7.21
CA PHE A 190 -12.63 -5.86 -7.79
C PHE A 190 -12.25 -6.96 -6.79
N GLN A 191 -11.93 -6.58 -5.55
CA GLN A 191 -11.60 -7.53 -4.48
C GLN A 191 -12.72 -8.55 -4.25
N SER A 192 -13.96 -8.07 -4.24
CA SER A 192 -15.13 -8.94 -4.09
C SER A 192 -15.32 -9.92 -5.25
N ARG A 193 -14.77 -9.64 -6.44
CA ARG A 193 -14.83 -10.55 -7.61
C ARG A 193 -13.65 -11.49 -7.70
N ILE A 194 -12.46 -11.06 -7.31
CA ILE A 194 -11.26 -11.89 -7.38
C ILE A 194 -11.14 -12.86 -6.21
N GLY A 195 -11.69 -12.52 -5.04
CA GLY A 195 -11.70 -13.37 -3.84
C GLY A 195 -12.11 -14.82 -4.10
N PRO A 196 -13.26 -15.09 -4.76
CA PRO A 196 -13.67 -16.45 -5.12
C PRO A 196 -12.66 -17.20 -6.00
N HIS A 197 -11.99 -16.51 -6.94
CA HIS A 197 -10.97 -17.12 -7.78
C HIS A 197 -9.70 -17.47 -7.00
N TYR A 198 -9.29 -16.63 -6.04
CA TYR A 198 -8.18 -16.97 -5.15
C TYR A 198 -8.53 -18.11 -4.20
N THR A 199 -9.78 -18.20 -3.72
CA THR A 199 -10.23 -19.34 -2.93
C THR A 199 -10.18 -20.64 -3.72
N GLU A 200 -10.59 -20.62 -5.00
CA GLU A 200 -10.45 -21.78 -5.88
C GLU A 200 -8.98 -22.16 -6.10
N VAL A 201 -8.09 -21.19 -6.35
CA VAL A 201 -6.64 -21.44 -6.47
C VAL A 201 -6.08 -22.09 -5.20
N ARG A 202 -6.46 -21.60 -4.02
CA ARG A 202 -6.06 -22.18 -2.72
C ARG A 202 -6.57 -23.61 -2.53
N LYS A 203 -7.81 -23.87 -2.96
CA LYS A 203 -8.40 -25.22 -2.91
C LYS A 203 -7.63 -26.20 -3.80
N GLU A 204 -7.40 -25.84 -5.06
CA GLU A 204 -6.72 -26.71 -6.03
C GLU A 204 -5.25 -26.97 -5.65
N VAL A 205 -4.53 -25.98 -5.13
CA VAL A 205 -3.16 -26.21 -4.63
C VAL A 205 -3.14 -27.09 -3.37
N GLY A 206 -4.15 -26.97 -2.50
CA GLY A 206 -4.31 -27.84 -1.33
C GLY A 206 -4.49 -29.30 -1.74
N LEU A 207 -5.34 -29.58 -2.73
CA LEU A 207 -5.54 -30.92 -3.29
C LEU A 207 -4.26 -31.48 -3.92
N LEU A 208 -3.54 -30.65 -4.70
CA LEU A 208 -2.27 -31.03 -5.29
C LEU A 208 -1.22 -31.37 -4.21
N ASN A 209 -1.09 -30.54 -3.18
CA ASN A 209 -0.15 -30.77 -2.08
C ASN A 209 -0.49 -32.03 -1.29
N ALA A 210 -1.78 -32.29 -1.03
CA ALA A 210 -2.22 -33.52 -0.38
C ALA A 210 -1.87 -34.77 -1.20
N LEU A 211 -2.08 -34.73 -2.52
CA LEU A 211 -1.71 -35.81 -3.43
C LEU A 211 -0.20 -36.06 -3.43
N LEU A 212 0.61 -35.00 -3.53
CA LEU A 212 2.06 -35.10 -3.47
C LEU A 212 2.55 -35.66 -2.13
N SER A 213 1.99 -35.19 -1.01
CA SER A 213 2.32 -35.67 0.34
C SER A 213 2.01 -37.15 0.50
N ASN A 214 0.85 -37.60 0.02
CA ASN A 214 0.46 -39.01 0.02
C ASN A 214 1.39 -39.87 -0.84
N ASN A 215 1.73 -39.39 -2.05
CA ASN A 215 2.59 -40.12 -2.97
C ASN A 215 4.03 -40.25 -2.45
N LEU A 216 4.57 -39.21 -1.82
CA LEU A 216 5.90 -39.24 -1.19
C LEU A 216 5.92 -40.16 0.03
N SER A 217 4.89 -40.09 0.88
CA SER A 217 4.78 -40.97 2.06
C SER A 217 4.57 -42.43 1.68
N GLY A 218 3.84 -42.69 0.59
CA GLY A 218 3.52 -44.01 0.05
C GLY A 218 4.43 -44.48 -1.09
N ILE A 219 5.63 -43.90 -1.24
CA ILE A 219 6.48 -44.16 -2.41
C ILE A 219 6.88 -45.64 -2.55
N SER A 220 7.06 -46.35 -1.43
CA SER A 220 7.35 -47.79 -1.44
C SER A 220 6.22 -48.58 -2.06
N THR A 221 4.96 -48.26 -1.72
CA THR A 221 3.77 -48.87 -2.31
C THR A 221 3.69 -48.61 -3.81
N ILE A 222 3.89 -47.36 -4.24
CA ILE A 222 3.85 -47.01 -5.67
C ILE A 222 4.89 -47.82 -6.45
N LYS A 223 6.11 -47.94 -5.92
CA LYS A 223 7.20 -48.73 -6.52
C LYS A 223 6.92 -50.24 -6.53
N SER A 224 6.39 -50.78 -5.43
CA SER A 224 6.05 -52.21 -5.33
C SER A 224 4.96 -52.64 -6.30
N PHE A 225 4.02 -51.75 -6.63
CA PHE A 225 2.95 -51.99 -7.61
C PHE A 225 3.26 -51.46 -9.01
N THR A 226 4.48 -50.98 -9.28
CA THR A 226 4.89 -50.41 -10.59
C THR A 226 3.88 -49.40 -11.15
N SER A 227 3.31 -48.57 -10.27
CA SER A 227 2.20 -47.66 -10.58
C SER A 227 2.64 -46.21 -10.79
N GLU A 228 3.92 -45.98 -11.11
CA GLU A 228 4.48 -44.63 -11.23
C GLU A 228 3.79 -43.78 -12.30
N GLU A 229 3.58 -44.32 -13.50
CA GLU A 229 2.92 -43.60 -14.60
C GLU A 229 1.49 -43.20 -14.25
N LEU A 230 0.77 -44.05 -13.51
CA LEU A 230 -0.59 -43.78 -13.06
C LEU A 230 -0.62 -42.62 -12.05
N GLU A 231 0.32 -42.58 -11.12
CA GLU A 231 0.44 -41.48 -10.16
C GLU A 231 0.93 -40.19 -10.82
N VAL A 232 1.79 -40.27 -11.83
CA VAL A 232 2.17 -39.12 -12.65
C VAL A 232 0.95 -38.53 -13.36
N GLU A 233 0.06 -39.36 -13.92
CA GLU A 233 -1.16 -38.87 -14.57
C GLU A 233 -2.13 -38.21 -13.58
N ARG A 234 -2.26 -38.76 -12.36
CA ARG A 234 -3.06 -38.14 -11.28
C ARG A 234 -2.52 -36.77 -10.89
N VAL A 235 -1.20 -36.66 -10.71
CA VAL A 235 -0.54 -35.38 -10.41
C VAL A 235 -0.69 -34.41 -11.59
N ARG A 236 -0.58 -34.89 -12.83
CA ARG A 236 -0.79 -34.08 -14.04
C ARG A 236 -2.20 -33.49 -14.08
N ALA A 237 -3.22 -34.29 -13.79
CA ALA A 237 -4.61 -33.83 -13.75
C ALA A 237 -4.83 -32.77 -12.65
N ALA A 238 -4.34 -33.01 -11.43
CA ALA A 238 -4.44 -32.05 -10.32
C ALA A 238 -3.68 -30.73 -10.62
N SER A 239 -2.47 -30.85 -11.17
CA SER A 239 -1.67 -29.69 -11.60
C SER A 239 -2.34 -28.91 -12.73
N GLN A 240 -3.01 -29.59 -13.65
CA GLN A 240 -3.80 -28.95 -14.72
C GLN A 240 -4.98 -28.14 -14.14
N ALA A 241 -5.72 -28.71 -13.18
CA ALA A 241 -6.82 -28.03 -12.52
C ALA A 241 -6.34 -26.77 -11.78
N TYR A 242 -5.24 -26.88 -11.03
CA TYR A 242 -4.55 -25.76 -10.40
C TYR A 242 -4.11 -24.69 -11.41
N ARG A 243 -3.55 -25.10 -12.56
CA ARG A 243 -3.15 -24.19 -13.64
C ARG A 243 -4.34 -23.44 -14.23
N GLU A 244 -5.48 -24.10 -14.41
CA GLU A 244 -6.70 -23.49 -14.94
C GLU A 244 -7.35 -22.53 -13.94
N ALA A 245 -7.37 -22.86 -12.65
CA ALA A 245 -7.79 -21.95 -11.59
C ALA A 245 -6.93 -20.68 -11.60
N ASN A 246 -5.60 -20.82 -11.70
CA ASN A 246 -4.69 -19.68 -11.82
C ASN A 246 -4.95 -18.84 -13.06
N ARG A 247 -5.15 -19.46 -14.24
CA ARG A 247 -5.46 -18.71 -15.47
C ARG A 247 -6.69 -17.81 -15.33
N ARG A 248 -7.71 -18.27 -14.61
CA ARG A 248 -8.93 -17.47 -14.32
C ARG A 248 -8.61 -16.30 -13.39
N ALA A 249 -7.88 -16.55 -12.30
CA ALA A 249 -7.46 -15.51 -11.35
C ALA A 249 -6.56 -14.45 -12.00
N ILE A 250 -5.54 -14.89 -12.77
CA ILE A 250 -4.58 -14.02 -13.47
C ILE A 250 -5.29 -13.08 -14.44
N ARG A 251 -6.27 -13.56 -15.21
CA ARG A 251 -7.00 -12.71 -16.17
C ARG A 251 -7.67 -11.53 -15.49
N LEU A 252 -8.22 -11.76 -14.30
CA LEU A 252 -8.84 -10.70 -13.51
C LEU A 252 -7.78 -9.81 -12.84
N SER A 253 -6.82 -10.41 -12.13
CA SER A 253 -5.70 -9.73 -11.44
C SER A 253 -4.94 -8.77 -12.36
N ALA A 254 -4.56 -9.23 -13.55
CA ALA A 254 -3.80 -8.45 -14.52
C ALA A 254 -4.57 -7.22 -15.06
N ALA A 255 -5.91 -7.21 -14.98
CA ALA A 255 -6.72 -6.09 -15.40
C ALA A 255 -6.79 -4.96 -14.36
N PHE A 256 -6.45 -5.23 -13.10
CA PHE A 256 -6.60 -4.28 -11.99
C PHE A 256 -5.83 -2.97 -12.20
N VAL A 257 -4.50 -3.06 -12.32
CA VAL A 257 -3.62 -1.90 -12.46
C VAL A 257 -3.92 -1.10 -13.73
N PRO A 258 -4.10 -1.71 -14.92
CA PRO A 258 -4.49 -0.98 -16.13
C PRO A 258 -5.81 -0.21 -15.99
N LEU A 259 -6.84 -0.81 -15.37
CA LEU A 259 -8.13 -0.13 -15.17
C LEU A 259 -8.02 1.07 -14.23
N ILE A 260 -7.27 0.94 -13.12
CA ILE A 260 -7.00 2.06 -12.23
C ILE A 260 -6.20 3.15 -12.95
N ARG A 261 -5.19 2.79 -13.74
CA ARG A 261 -4.44 3.76 -14.55
C ARG A 261 -5.35 4.54 -15.50
N MET A 262 -6.37 3.92 -16.09
CA MET A 262 -7.36 4.64 -16.90
C MET A 262 -8.19 5.63 -16.08
N ALA A 263 -8.62 5.26 -14.87
CA ALA A 263 -9.32 6.20 -13.98
C ALA A 263 -8.43 7.38 -13.57
N ILE A 264 -7.15 7.10 -13.26
CA ILE A 264 -6.14 8.12 -12.97
C ILE A 264 -5.94 9.04 -14.18
N LEU A 265 -5.82 8.48 -15.39
CA LEU A 265 -5.64 9.25 -16.61
C LEU A 265 -6.80 10.21 -16.86
N VAL A 266 -8.04 9.76 -16.65
CA VAL A 266 -9.23 10.62 -16.80
C VAL A 266 -9.19 11.78 -15.80
N GLY A 267 -8.92 11.49 -14.52
CA GLY A 267 -8.81 12.51 -13.47
C GLY A 267 -7.68 13.51 -13.72
N PHE A 268 -6.50 13.01 -14.09
CA PHE A 268 -5.34 13.81 -14.43
C PHE A 268 -5.62 14.71 -15.65
N THR A 269 -6.19 14.15 -16.73
CA THR A 269 -6.48 14.90 -17.97
C THR A 269 -7.55 15.96 -17.74
N ALA A 270 -8.60 15.65 -16.97
CA ALA A 270 -9.62 16.63 -16.62
C ALA A 270 -9.03 17.82 -15.84
N THR A 271 -8.17 17.52 -14.86
CA THR A 271 -7.49 18.53 -14.04
C THR A 271 -6.51 19.36 -14.86
N LEU A 272 -5.75 18.71 -15.76
CA LEU A 272 -4.83 19.36 -16.69
C LEU A 272 -5.57 20.34 -17.62
N LEU A 273 -6.64 19.90 -18.29
CA LEU A 273 -7.41 20.73 -19.21
C LEU A 273 -8.09 21.89 -18.49
N HIS A 274 -8.77 21.61 -17.38
CA HIS A 274 -9.50 22.64 -16.64
C HIS A 274 -8.56 23.67 -16.01
N GLY A 275 -7.48 23.23 -15.34
CA GLY A 275 -6.47 24.12 -14.79
C GLY A 275 -5.75 24.92 -15.88
N GLY A 276 -5.50 24.30 -17.05
CA GLY A 276 -4.95 24.98 -18.21
C GLY A 276 -5.85 26.11 -18.69
N PHE A 277 -7.15 25.86 -18.86
CA PHE A 277 -8.11 26.91 -19.24
C PHE A 277 -8.24 28.03 -18.20
N ILE A 278 -8.22 27.72 -16.90
CA ILE A 278 -8.23 28.75 -15.84
C ILE A 278 -6.98 29.62 -15.93
N THR A 279 -5.82 29.01 -16.15
CA THR A 279 -4.53 29.71 -16.29
C THR A 279 -4.50 30.60 -17.53
N LEU A 280 -4.97 30.10 -18.68
CA LEU A 280 -5.09 30.89 -19.92
C LEU A 280 -6.04 32.08 -19.79
N ASN A 281 -7.07 31.96 -18.95
CA ASN A 281 -8.00 33.04 -18.64
C ASN A 281 -7.44 34.03 -17.59
N GLY A 282 -6.17 33.90 -17.18
CA GLY A 282 -5.53 34.78 -16.21
C GLY A 282 -6.03 34.65 -14.77
N LYS A 283 -6.82 33.61 -14.46
CA LYS A 283 -7.39 33.37 -13.12
C LYS A 283 -6.49 32.52 -12.22
N MET A 284 -5.41 31.97 -12.76
CA MET A 284 -4.43 31.15 -12.06
C MET A 284 -3.04 31.46 -12.60
N GLU A 285 -2.06 31.48 -11.70
CA GLU A 285 -0.66 31.68 -12.07
C GLU A 285 -0.05 30.40 -12.65
N ILE A 286 0.89 30.56 -13.58
CA ILE A 286 1.63 29.45 -14.21
C ILE A 286 2.31 28.58 -13.14
N ALA A 287 2.89 29.19 -12.11
CA ALA A 287 3.50 28.48 -10.99
C ALA A 287 2.51 27.56 -10.26
N SER A 288 1.32 28.06 -9.95
CA SER A 288 0.25 27.28 -9.30
C SER A 288 -0.23 26.12 -10.18
N TYR A 289 -0.34 26.35 -11.50
CA TYR A 289 -0.66 25.31 -12.47
C TYR A 289 0.41 24.22 -12.53
N SER A 290 1.70 24.59 -12.53
CA SER A 290 2.81 23.64 -12.48
C SER A 290 2.79 22.78 -11.22
N VAL A 291 2.62 23.40 -10.04
CA VAL A 291 2.48 22.67 -8.76
C VAL A 291 1.36 21.64 -8.86
N MET A 292 0.19 22.06 -9.36
CA MET A 292 -0.99 21.21 -9.46
C MET A 292 -0.74 19.96 -10.31
N ILE A 293 -0.06 20.08 -11.46
CA ILE A 293 0.23 18.93 -12.33
C ILE A 293 1.07 17.87 -11.60
N PHE A 294 2.16 18.30 -10.95
CA PHE A 294 3.05 17.38 -10.23
C PHE A 294 2.40 16.80 -8.98
N MET A 295 1.64 17.60 -8.24
CA MET A 295 0.90 17.15 -7.06
C MET A 295 -0.20 16.15 -7.43
N MET A 296 -0.88 16.34 -8.56
CA MET A 296 -1.92 15.41 -9.01
C MET A 296 -1.36 14.01 -9.27
N GLN A 297 -0.15 13.92 -9.82
CA GLN A 297 0.54 12.63 -9.96
C GLN A 297 0.82 12.01 -8.59
N ARG A 298 1.38 12.77 -7.65
CA ARG A 298 1.66 12.29 -6.28
C ARG A 298 0.39 11.86 -5.53
N LEU A 299 -0.76 12.49 -5.80
CA LEU A 299 -2.04 12.14 -5.21
C LEU A 299 -2.59 10.80 -5.71
N LEU A 300 -2.57 10.58 -7.02
CA LEU A 300 -3.29 9.48 -7.64
C LEU A 300 -2.47 8.19 -7.78
N TRP A 301 -1.16 8.29 -8.04
CA TRP A 301 -0.33 7.11 -8.26
C TRP A 301 -0.24 6.15 -7.08
N PRO A 302 -0.14 6.60 -5.81
CA PRO A 302 -0.14 5.69 -4.67
C PRO A 302 -1.40 4.81 -4.59
N LEU A 303 -2.54 5.27 -5.14
CA LEU A 303 -3.78 4.51 -5.15
C LEU A 303 -3.70 3.23 -5.99
N THR A 304 -2.73 3.11 -6.91
CA THR A 304 -2.54 1.85 -7.65
C THR A 304 -2.06 0.71 -6.76
N ARG A 305 -1.39 1.03 -5.64
CA ARG A 305 -0.84 0.04 -4.70
C ARG A 305 -1.84 -0.37 -3.62
N LEU A 306 -2.88 0.44 -3.37
CA LEU A 306 -3.90 0.11 -2.37
C LEU A 306 -4.51 -1.27 -2.56
N GLY A 307 -4.72 -1.73 -3.80
CA GLY A 307 -5.20 -3.10 -4.05
C GLY A 307 -4.26 -4.18 -3.52
N GLU A 308 -2.95 -3.99 -3.69
CA GLU A 308 -1.93 -4.90 -3.18
C GLU A 308 -1.84 -4.81 -1.64
N THR A 309 -1.98 -3.62 -1.06
CA THR A 309 -2.02 -3.43 0.40
C THR A 309 -3.24 -4.10 1.03
N PHE A 310 -4.41 -4.06 0.38
CA PHE A 310 -5.62 -4.75 0.86
C PHE A 310 -5.49 -6.27 0.78
N ASP A 311 -4.67 -6.81 -0.13
CA ASP A 311 -4.38 -8.25 -0.18
C ASP A 311 -3.51 -8.74 0.99
N LEU A 312 -2.82 -7.83 1.70
CA LEU A 312 -2.04 -8.17 2.90
C LEU A 312 -2.92 -8.37 4.15
N TYR A 313 -4.21 -8.01 4.09
CA TYR A 313 -5.17 -8.10 5.19
C TYR A 313 -6.22 -9.19 4.90
#